data_AF-A0A355T6Q7-F1
#
_entry.id   AF-A0A355T6Q7-F1
#
_cell.length_a   1.000
_cell.length_b   1.000
_cell.length_c   1.000
_cell.angle_alpha   90.00
_cell.angle_beta   90.00
_cell.angle_gamma   90.00
#
_symmetry.space_group_name_H-M   'P 1'
#
loop_
_entity.id
_entity.type
_entity.pdbx_description
1 polymer ?
#
loop_
_entity_poly.entity_id
_entity_poly.type
_entity_poly.pdbx_seq_one_letter_code
_entity_poly.pdbx_strand_id
1 'polypeptide(L)' 'MGPVMMLVFLAIATAVIVLVVRGLGGLNRNNSVPTARTDAIDTLKERFARGEIDKEEFEEKRKTLGE' A
#
# COMPACT_ATOMS: atom_id res chain seq x y z
N MET A 1 -35.62 10.15 12.25
CA MET A 1 -34.29 10.71 11.88
C MET A 1 -33.13 10.07 12.66
N GLY A 2 -33.22 8.80 13.08
CA GLY A 2 -32.14 8.12 13.84
C GLY A 2 -31.12 7.35 12.97
N PRO A 3 -31.57 6.43 12.09
CA PRO A 3 -30.64 5.53 11.39
C PRO A 3 -29.82 6.20 10.28
N VAL A 4 -30.35 7.28 9.69
CA VAL A 4 -29.67 8.03 8.63
C VAL A 4 -28.39 8.70 9.15
N MET A 5 -28.42 9.29 10.35
CA MET A 5 -27.23 9.91 10.95
C MET A 5 -26.14 8.89 11.27
N MET A 6 -26.52 7.67 11.66
CA MET A 6 -25.57 6.58 11.92
C MET A 6 -24.89 6.11 10.63
N LEU A 7 -25.64 6.02 9.52
CA LEU A 7 -25.10 5.66 8.21
C LEU A 7 -24.15 6.73 7.65
N VAL A 8 -24.48 8.01 7.83
CA VAL A 8 -23.60 9.12 7.42
C VAL A 8 -22.30 9.09 8.21
N PHE A 9 -22.37 8.86 9.53
CA PHE A 9 -21.18 8.71 10.36
C PHE A 9 -20.29 7.54 9.91
N LEU A 10 -20.90 6.39 9.61
CA LEU A 10 -20.19 5.22 9.11
C LEU A 10 -19.55 5.47 7.73
N ALA A 11 -20.26 6.17 6.83
CA ALA A 11 -19.72 6.54 5.53
C ALA A 11 -18.49 7.47 5.64
N ILE A 12 -18.54 8.45 6.56
CA ILE A 12 -17.41 9.35 6.82
C ILE A 12 -16.23 8.59 7.42
N ALA A 13 -16.46 7.74 8.43
CA ALA A 13 -15.41 6.93 9.04
C ALA A 13 -14.72 6.02 8.00
N THR A 14 -15.51 5.37 7.15
CA THR A 14 -15.00 4.51 6.07
C THR A 14 -14.23 5.34 5.03
N ALA A 15 -14.71 6.53 4.66
CA ALA A 15 -14.03 7.42 3.72
C ALA A 15 -12.66 7.87 4.26
N VAL A 16 -12.54 8.18 5.55
CA VAL A 16 -11.26 8.52 6.19
C VAL A 16 -10.29 7.34 6.15
N ILE A 17 -10.75 6.13 6.48
CA ILE A 17 -9.92 4.91 6.40
C ILE A 17 -9.44 4.69 4.96
N VAL A 18 -10.34 4.79 3.98
CA VAL A 18 -9.98 4.66 2.55
C VAL A 18 -8.98 5.72 2.13
N LEU A 19 -9.12 6.97 2.59
CA LEU A 19 -8.21 8.06 2.26
C LEU A 19 -6.82 7.84 2.88
N VAL A 20 -6.73 7.33 4.10
CA VAL A 20 -5.46 6.95 4.75
C VAL A 20 -4.81 5.77 4.03
N VAL A 21 -5.56 4.70 3.77
CA VAL A 21 -5.06 3.51 3.04
C VAL A 21 -4.66 3.87 1.62
N ARG A 22 -5.41 4.75 0.94
CA ARG A 22 -5.10 5.23 -0.41
C ARG A 22 -3.98 6.27 -0.42
N GLY A 23 -3.75 7.01 0.66
CA GLY A 23 -2.58 7.88 0.81
C GLY A 23 -1.30 7.08 1.07
N LEU A 24 -1.39 6.03 1.90
CA LEU A 24 -0.28 5.13 2.21
C LEU A 24 0.00 4.13 1.07
N GLY A 25 -1.03 3.66 0.38
CA GLY A 25 -0.93 2.75 -0.78
C GLY A 25 -0.86 3.45 -2.13
N GLY A 26 -1.12 4.76 -2.19
CA GLY A 26 -1.11 5.57 -3.41
C GLY A 26 0.18 6.37 -3.62
N LEU A 27 1.11 6.37 -2.66
CA LEU A 27 2.42 6.99 -2.86
C LEU A 27 3.24 6.30 -3.98
N ASN A 28 2.88 5.07 -4.38
CA ASN A 28 3.47 4.35 -5.51
C ASN A 28 2.61 4.36 -6.79
N ARG A 29 1.56 5.20 -6.87
CA ARG A 29 0.80 5.42 -8.11
C ARG A 29 0.93 6.84 -8.65
N ASN A 30 2.10 7.45 -8.50
CA ASN A 30 2.37 8.76 -9.09
C ASN A 30 3.34 8.63 -10.26
N ASN A 31 2.79 8.41 -11.46
CA ASN A 31 3.10 9.11 -12.71
C ASN A 31 4.56 9.50 -13.04
N SER A 32 5.56 8.72 -12.64
CA SER A 32 6.97 9.04 -12.90
C SER A 32 7.63 7.82 -13.50
N VAL A 33 7.95 7.92 -14.79
CA VAL A 33 8.95 7.17 -15.58
C VAL A 33 9.37 5.81 -14.99
N PRO A 34 9.14 4.68 -15.70
CA PRO A 34 9.42 3.34 -15.19
C PRO A 34 10.94 3.18 -14.99
N THR A 35 11.40 3.40 -13.76
CA THR A 35 12.72 2.94 -13.36
C THR A 35 12.50 1.51 -12.88
N ALA A 36 13.07 0.54 -13.59
CA ALA A 36 12.90 -0.90 -13.31
C ALA A 36 13.21 -1.29 -11.85
N ARG A 37 13.96 -0.45 -11.12
CA ARG A 37 14.27 -0.59 -9.70
C ARG A 37 13.04 -0.41 -8.81
N THR A 38 12.14 0.52 -9.13
CA THR A 38 10.91 0.77 -8.34
C THR A 38 9.92 -0.38 -8.49
N ASP A 39 9.72 -0.87 -9.72
CA ASP A 39 8.82 -2.01 -10.01
C ASP A 39 9.23 -3.28 -9.27
N ALA A 40 10.53 -3.54 -9.18
CA ALA A 40 11.04 -4.73 -8.52
C ALA A 40 10.92 -4.66 -6.99
N ILE A 41 11.09 -3.48 -6.37
CA ILE A 41 10.85 -3.29 -4.93
C ILE A 41 9.36 -3.42 -4.60
N ASP A 42 8.47 -2.88 -5.44
CA ASP A 42 7.02 -3.00 -5.25
C ASP A 42 6.53 -4.45 -5.39
N THR A 43 7.08 -5.18 -6.36
CA THR A 43 6.79 -6.62 -6.53
C THR A 43 7.21 -7.42 -5.29
N LEU A 44 8.37 -7.13 -4.71
CA LEU A 44 8.81 -7.76 -3.47
C LEU A 44 7.87 -7.43 -2.31
N LYS A 45 7.44 -6.17 -2.19
CA LYS A 45 6.53 -5.73 -1.11
C LYS A 45 5.17 -6.42 -1.20
N GLU A 46 4.65 -6.60 -2.41
CA GLU A 46 3.39 -7.31 -2.63
C GLU A 46 3.49 -8.80 -2.27
N ARG A 47 4.60 -9.47 -2.62
CA ARG A 47 4.82 -10.88 -2.24
C ARG A 47 5.02 -11.08 -0.75
N PHE A 48 5.68 -10.12 -0.08
CA PHE A 48 5.79 -10.11 1.38
C PHE A 48 4.43 -9.94 2.06
N ALA A 49 3.60 -9.03 1.55
CA ALA A 49 2.23 -8.84 2.04
C ALA A 49 1.32 -10.06 1.78
N ARG A 50 1.57 -10.80 0.70
CA ARG A 50 0.92 -12.09 0.41
C ARG A 50 1.46 -13.25 1.26
N GLY A 51 2.58 -13.06 1.98
CA GLY A 51 3.25 -14.09 2.77
C GLY A 51 3.99 -15.13 1.92
N GLU A 52 4.26 -14.83 0.65
CA GLU A 52 4.98 -15.72 -0.28
C GLU A 52 6.50 -15.69 -0.06
N ILE A 53 7.00 -14.66 0.62
CA ILE A 53 8.40 -14.50 0.99
C ILE A 53 8.50 -14.04 2.44
N ASP A 54 9.49 -14.55 3.15
CA ASP A 54 9.74 -14.17 4.55
C ASP A 54 10.43 -12.80 4.64
N LYS A 55 10.46 -12.23 5.84
CA LYS A 55 11.08 -10.94 6.11
C LYS A 55 12.58 -10.97 5.74
N GLU A 56 13.25 -12.08 6.00
CA GLU A 56 14.68 -12.24 5.73
C GLU A 56 14.98 -12.14 4.22
N GLU A 57 14.20 -12.84 3.39
CA GLU A 57 14.32 -12.77 1.91
C GLU A 57 13.96 -11.38 1.36
N PHE A 58 12.99 -10.70 1.97
CA PHE A 58 12.62 -9.34 1.58
C PHE A 58 13.78 -8.36 1.84
N GLU A 59 14.44 -8.45 2.99
CA GLU A 59 15.55 -7.56 3.34
C GLU A 59 16.78 -7.78 2.47
N GLU A 60 17.15 -9.04 2.17
CA GLU A 60 18.25 -9.35 1.26
C GLU A 60 18.03 -8.76 -0.13
N LYS A 61 16.88 -9.04 -0.75
CA LYS A 61 16.58 -8.59 -2.11
C LYS A 61 16.43 -7.07 -2.19
N ARG A 62 15.85 -6.45 -1.16
CA ARG A 62 15.75 -4.99 -1.05
C ARG A 62 17.13 -4.34 -0.97
N LYS A 63 18.08 -4.94 -0.23
CA LYS A 63 19.45 -4.42 -0.11
C LYS A 63 20.21 -4.55 -1.43
N THR A 64 20.11 -5.69 -2.11
CA THR A 64 20.73 -5.90 -3.43
C THR A 64 20.21 -4.95 -4.50
N LEU A 65 18.92 -4.59 -4.45
CA LEU A 65 18.33 -3.61 -5.36
C LEU A 65 18.52 -2.16 -4.93
N GLY A 66 18.87 -1.92 -3.67
CA GLY A 66 19.10 -0.58 -3.11
C GLY A 66 20.53 -0.09 -3.32
N GLU A 67 21.49 -1.00 -3.45
CA GLU A 67 22.90 -0.75 -3.80
C GLU A 67 23.10 -0.44 -5.29
#